data_AF-A0A2V8NCB8-F1
#
_entry.id   AF-A0A2V8NCB8-F1
#
_cell.length_a   1.000
_cell.length_b   1.000
_cell.length_c   1.000
_cell.angle_alpha   90.00
_cell.angle_beta   90.00
_cell.angle_gamma   90.00
#
_symmetry.space_group_name_H-M   'P 1'
#
loop_
_entity.id
_entity.type
_entity.pdbx_description
1 polymer ?
#
loop_
_entity_poly.entity_id
_entity_poly.type
_entity_poly.pdbx_seq_one_letter_code
_entity_poly.pdbx_strand_id
1 'polypeptide(L)'
;MFGLKQPVLGIAAAILVMTVSLGFISFFDFPTFGSWVAYLMICIIPMQIVIGVTWGTNQPAFAAKQKQPVKGILLAALTLLAGVVVAPTYLAVSGGNITPPGPVPSHAIIVSVVVTFWATIVFGAWPFKTLFKNDVVAGVAMLVACYVVNLLLFRLFFDYTFLQGAPVYVASLDPHGMFTALNALVFYVTSLSIMFLLLSFDLWPLTKFHAVMQQPVLGIVWTAVCVLLGGLLFWIGMRVVQMDVMVFLVTVPIPYIFGSIIVLNMLQNSAMAKLTQPVKGIANALLVAVIGTGLAQLYRGLAPVVTGTLHSGPPTYELEIWLASALLAVTFPFLIFFAEFFKFWPLAKSE
;
A
#
# COMPACT_ATOMS: atom_id res chain seq x y z
N MET A 1 -7.84 -17.08 -25.09
CA MET A 1 -7.61 -15.77 -24.42
C MET A 1 -8.69 -14.82 -24.86
N PHE A 2 -9.31 -14.09 -23.92
CA PHE A 2 -10.48 -13.24 -24.19
C PHE A 2 -10.13 -11.95 -24.95
N GLY A 3 -8.87 -11.51 -24.91
CA GLY A 3 -8.36 -10.39 -25.72
C GLY A 3 -9.02 -9.04 -25.41
N LEU A 4 -9.47 -8.85 -24.16
CA LEU A 4 -10.11 -7.61 -23.72
C LEU A 4 -9.12 -6.45 -23.79
N LYS A 5 -9.66 -5.25 -24.07
CA LYS A 5 -8.90 -3.99 -24.10
C LYS A 5 -9.35 -3.08 -22.97
N GLN A 6 -8.51 -2.12 -22.63
CA GLN A 6 -8.87 -1.08 -21.65
C GLN A 6 -10.03 -0.20 -22.18
N PRO A 7 -10.93 0.29 -21.30
CA PRO A 7 -10.96 0.09 -19.85
C PRO A 7 -11.64 -1.22 -19.38
N VAL A 8 -12.29 -1.94 -20.29
CA VAL A 8 -13.09 -3.15 -19.96
C VAL A 8 -12.22 -4.24 -19.34
N LEU A 9 -10.99 -4.42 -19.84
CA LEU A 9 -10.00 -5.34 -19.26
C LEU A 9 -9.78 -5.05 -17.78
N GLY A 10 -9.49 -3.80 -17.43
CA GLY A 10 -9.23 -3.40 -16.06
C GLY A 10 -10.43 -3.55 -15.14
N ILE A 11 -11.65 -3.26 -15.62
CA ILE A 11 -12.89 -3.46 -14.87
C ILE A 11 -13.12 -4.94 -14.59
N ALA A 12 -13.05 -5.79 -15.61
CA ALA A 12 -13.23 -7.24 -15.47
C ALA A 12 -12.17 -7.85 -14.54
N ALA A 13 -10.92 -7.42 -14.68
CA ALA A 13 -9.82 -7.82 -13.82
C ALA A 13 -10.03 -7.40 -12.36
N ALA A 14 -10.47 -6.17 -12.11
CA ALA A 14 -10.75 -5.68 -10.76
C ALA A 14 -11.88 -6.49 -10.11
N ILE A 15 -12.99 -6.73 -10.82
CA ILE A 15 -14.11 -7.54 -10.31
C ILE A 15 -13.64 -8.96 -9.97
N LEU A 16 -12.88 -9.60 -10.87
CA LEU A 16 -12.32 -10.93 -10.65
C LEU A 16 -11.45 -10.96 -9.40
N VAL A 17 -10.48 -10.05 -9.30
CA VAL A 17 -9.55 -10.00 -8.17
C VAL A 17 -10.28 -9.71 -6.86
N MET A 18 -11.18 -8.73 -6.82
CA MET A 18 -11.95 -8.42 -5.62
C MET A 18 -12.80 -9.62 -5.16
N THR A 19 -13.40 -10.36 -6.10
CA THR A 19 -14.16 -11.58 -5.80
C THR A 19 -13.25 -12.65 -5.20
N VAL A 20 -12.08 -12.89 -5.79
CA VAL A 20 -11.09 -13.84 -5.27
C VAL A 20 -10.55 -13.42 -3.91
N SER A 21 -10.30 -12.12 -3.70
CA SER A 21 -9.85 -11.58 -2.41
C SER A 21 -10.89 -11.74 -1.32
N LEU A 22 -12.16 -11.42 -1.58
CA LEU A 22 -13.24 -11.62 -0.61
C LEU A 22 -13.49 -13.10 -0.32
N GLY A 23 -13.44 -13.95 -1.35
CA GLY A 23 -13.49 -15.40 -1.19
C GLY A 23 -12.34 -15.92 -0.33
N PHE A 24 -11.11 -15.44 -0.55
CA PHE A 24 -9.97 -15.76 0.29
C PHE A 24 -10.15 -15.32 1.75
N ILE A 25 -10.66 -14.10 1.99
CA ILE A 25 -10.93 -13.59 3.34
C ILE A 25 -11.98 -14.44 4.05
N SER A 26 -13.00 -14.94 3.33
CA SER A 26 -14.09 -15.74 3.93
C SER A 26 -13.66 -17.07 4.55
N PHE A 27 -12.43 -17.53 4.31
CA PHE A 27 -11.89 -18.72 4.96
C PHE A 27 -11.45 -18.49 6.42
N PHE A 28 -11.49 -17.26 6.91
CA PHE A 28 -10.95 -16.88 8.21
C PHE A 28 -11.97 -16.10 9.04
N ASP A 29 -11.99 -16.36 10.35
CA ASP A 29 -12.67 -15.48 11.29
C ASP A 29 -11.91 -14.15 11.44
N PHE A 30 -12.57 -13.14 12.02
CA PHE A 30 -11.95 -11.82 12.17
C PHE A 30 -10.64 -11.84 12.98
N PRO A 31 -10.54 -12.54 14.13
CA PRO A 31 -9.29 -12.60 14.88
C PRO A 31 -8.12 -13.15 14.07
N THR A 32 -8.33 -14.22 13.28
CA THR A 32 -7.28 -14.79 12.42
C THR A 32 -6.97 -13.88 11.24
N PHE A 33 -8.01 -13.31 10.62
CA PHE A 33 -7.87 -12.42 9.47
C PHE A 33 -7.12 -11.13 9.83
N GLY A 34 -7.59 -10.42 10.86
CA GLY A 34 -7.06 -9.14 11.31
C GLY A 34 -5.69 -9.21 11.98
N SER A 35 -5.23 -10.42 12.35
CA SER A 35 -3.89 -10.66 12.87
C SER A 35 -2.99 -11.33 11.82
N TRP A 36 -2.91 -12.66 11.82
CA TRP A 36 -1.97 -13.42 11.00
C TRP A 36 -2.11 -13.20 9.51
N VAL A 37 -3.33 -13.29 8.96
CA VAL A 37 -3.52 -13.22 7.51
C VAL A 37 -3.14 -11.84 6.99
N ALA A 38 -3.68 -10.78 7.59
CA ALA A 38 -3.33 -9.41 7.24
C ALA A 38 -1.83 -9.16 7.39
N TYR A 39 -1.24 -9.54 8.53
CA TYR A 39 0.19 -9.35 8.81
C TYR A 39 1.09 -10.02 7.75
N LEU A 40 0.85 -11.30 7.43
CA LEU A 40 1.63 -12.04 6.44
C LEU A 40 1.51 -11.42 5.05
N MET A 41 0.29 -10.99 4.69
CA MET A 41 0.04 -10.37 3.40
C MET A 41 0.66 -8.97 3.28
N ILE A 42 0.75 -8.20 4.37
CA ILE A 42 1.48 -6.92 4.36
C ILE A 42 2.98 -7.15 4.21
N CYS A 43 3.54 -8.22 4.79
CA CYS A 43 4.97 -8.53 4.72
C CYS A 43 5.49 -8.79 3.30
N ILE A 44 4.64 -9.18 2.35
CA ILE A 44 5.04 -9.39 0.95
C ILE A 44 5.01 -8.10 0.11
N ILE A 45 4.29 -7.07 0.55
CA ILE A 45 4.06 -5.84 -0.22
C ILE A 45 5.35 -5.11 -0.57
N PRO A 46 6.31 -4.87 0.35
CA PRO A 46 7.53 -4.16 0.00
C PRO A 46 8.29 -4.81 -1.17
N MET A 47 8.32 -6.15 -1.22
CA MET A 47 8.93 -6.86 -2.34
C MET A 47 8.10 -6.76 -3.63
N GLN A 48 6.77 -6.73 -3.53
CA GLN A 48 5.92 -6.45 -4.69
C GLN A 48 6.21 -5.08 -5.30
N ILE A 49 6.42 -4.05 -4.46
CA ILE A 49 6.76 -2.71 -4.92
C ILE A 49 8.12 -2.71 -5.62
N VAL A 50 9.14 -3.38 -5.07
CA VAL A 50 10.45 -3.51 -5.71
C VAL A 50 10.34 -4.19 -7.07
N ILE A 51 9.64 -5.33 -7.16
CA ILE A 51 9.50 -6.08 -8.41
C ILE A 51 8.71 -5.28 -9.45
N GLY A 52 7.58 -4.69 -9.04
CA GLY A 52 6.67 -3.97 -9.93
C GLY A 52 7.25 -2.63 -10.39
N VAL A 53 7.80 -1.84 -9.47
CA VAL A 53 8.20 -0.44 -9.72
C VAL A 53 9.70 -0.34 -10.02
N THR A 54 10.57 -0.86 -9.15
CA THR A 54 12.02 -0.70 -9.31
C THR A 54 12.58 -1.55 -10.44
N TRP A 55 12.14 -2.81 -10.50
CA TRP A 55 12.58 -3.79 -11.51
C TRP A 55 11.69 -3.81 -12.75
N GLY A 56 10.51 -3.19 -12.71
CA GLY A 56 9.58 -3.14 -13.84
C GLY A 56 9.12 -4.52 -14.32
N THR A 57 9.12 -5.54 -13.46
CA THR A 57 8.86 -6.96 -13.81
C THR A 57 9.82 -7.55 -14.86
N ASN A 58 10.96 -6.89 -15.09
CA ASN A 58 12.01 -7.30 -16.03
C ASN A 58 13.20 -7.95 -15.33
N GLN A 59 13.14 -8.06 -13.99
CA GLN A 59 14.13 -8.75 -13.18
C GLN A 59 13.44 -9.63 -12.12
N PRO A 60 14.11 -10.69 -11.65
CA PRO A 60 15.38 -11.22 -12.16
C PRO A 60 15.23 -11.91 -13.52
N ALA A 61 16.32 -11.99 -14.29
CA ALA A 61 16.31 -12.49 -15.67
C ALA A 61 15.68 -13.88 -15.86
N PHE A 62 15.80 -14.79 -14.88
CA PHE A 62 15.23 -16.14 -15.00
C PHE A 62 13.69 -16.13 -15.03
N ALA A 63 13.06 -15.20 -14.30
CA ALA A 63 11.60 -15.03 -14.27
C ALA A 63 11.15 -14.15 -15.44
N ALA A 64 11.89 -13.08 -15.72
CA ALA A 64 11.54 -12.09 -16.74
C ALA A 64 11.46 -12.66 -18.16
N LYS A 65 12.28 -13.67 -18.48
CA LYS A 65 12.32 -14.35 -19.78
C LYS A 65 11.18 -15.34 -20.02
N GLN A 66 10.40 -15.67 -18.99
CA GLN A 66 9.31 -16.64 -19.12
C GLN A 66 8.07 -15.99 -19.74
N LYS A 67 7.22 -16.83 -20.33
CA LYS A 67 5.88 -16.44 -20.80
C LYS A 67 4.86 -16.58 -19.67
N GLN A 68 3.71 -15.94 -19.81
CA GLN A 68 2.58 -16.18 -18.91
C GLN A 68 2.04 -17.61 -19.10
N PRO A 69 1.62 -18.32 -18.04
CA PRO A 69 1.52 -17.85 -16.65
C PRO A 69 2.80 -18.02 -15.81
N VAL A 70 3.83 -18.67 -16.35
CA VAL A 70 5.04 -19.03 -15.58
C VAL A 70 5.77 -17.79 -15.06
N LYS A 71 5.85 -16.71 -15.85
CA LYS A 71 6.41 -15.43 -15.39
C LYS A 71 5.70 -14.92 -14.13
N GLY A 72 4.36 -14.85 -14.16
CA GLY A 72 3.57 -14.42 -13.02
C GLY A 72 3.78 -15.28 -11.77
N ILE A 73 3.80 -16.61 -11.95
CA ILE A 73 4.05 -17.58 -10.86
C ILE A 73 5.43 -17.35 -10.23
N LEU A 74 6.49 -17.20 -11.03
CA LEU A 74 7.84 -17.02 -10.51
C LEU A 74 8.01 -15.68 -9.77
N LEU A 75 7.43 -14.60 -10.29
CA LEU A 75 7.46 -13.29 -9.61
C LEU A 75 6.65 -13.32 -8.30
N ALA A 76 5.49 -13.99 -8.29
CA ALA A 76 4.70 -14.18 -7.07
C ALA A 76 5.47 -15.02 -6.04
N ALA A 77 6.08 -16.13 -6.46
CA ALA A 77 6.91 -16.96 -5.59
C ALA A 77 8.06 -16.16 -4.96
N LEU A 78 8.73 -15.29 -5.73
CA LEU A 78 9.78 -14.41 -5.20
C LEU A 78 9.26 -13.47 -4.10
N THR A 79 8.07 -12.91 -4.24
CA THR A 79 7.47 -12.08 -3.18
C THR A 79 7.12 -12.87 -1.94
N LEU A 80 6.59 -14.09 -2.11
CA LEU A 80 6.27 -14.98 -0.98
C LEU A 80 7.54 -15.38 -0.23
N LEU A 81 8.61 -15.71 -0.95
CA LEU A 81 9.91 -16.02 -0.35
C LEU A 81 10.46 -14.83 0.46
N ALA A 82 10.31 -13.60 -0.03
CA ALA A 82 10.66 -12.43 0.76
C ALA A 82 9.78 -12.31 2.03
N GLY A 83 8.47 -12.54 1.92
CA GLY A 83 7.54 -12.56 3.06
C GLY A 83 7.92 -13.57 4.14
N VAL A 84 8.39 -14.77 3.74
CA VAL A 84 8.88 -15.82 4.67
C VAL A 84 10.05 -15.34 5.52
N VAL A 85 10.87 -14.41 5.00
CA VAL A 85 11.96 -13.81 5.77
C VAL A 85 11.47 -12.60 6.58
N VAL A 86 10.69 -11.72 5.95
CA VAL A 86 10.26 -10.44 6.52
C VAL A 86 9.30 -10.63 7.70
N ALA A 87 8.33 -11.53 7.58
CA ALA A 87 7.33 -11.78 8.61
C ALA A 87 7.92 -12.23 9.96
N PRO A 88 8.75 -13.28 10.06
CA PRO A 88 9.38 -13.62 11.33
C PRO A 88 10.36 -12.54 11.80
N THR A 89 11.04 -11.84 10.88
CA THR A 89 11.96 -10.76 11.25
C THR A 89 11.24 -9.60 11.96
N TYR A 90 10.13 -9.11 11.40
CA TYR A 90 9.35 -8.04 12.04
C TYR A 90 8.69 -8.50 13.33
N LEU A 91 8.22 -9.75 13.37
CA LEU A 91 7.62 -10.34 14.56
C LEU A 91 8.64 -10.42 15.72
N ALA A 92 9.90 -10.76 15.41
CA ALA A 92 10.98 -10.77 16.40
C ALA A 92 11.43 -9.36 16.81
N VAL A 93 11.70 -8.48 15.83
CA VAL A 93 12.35 -7.18 16.08
C VAL A 93 11.39 -6.15 16.68
N SER A 94 10.14 -6.13 16.22
CA SER A 94 9.14 -5.13 16.66
C SER A 94 8.00 -5.74 17.47
N GLY A 95 7.72 -7.03 17.30
CA GLY A 95 6.64 -7.74 18.01
C GLY A 95 7.09 -8.56 19.22
N GLY A 96 8.39 -8.65 19.52
CA GLY A 96 8.91 -9.45 20.64
C GLY A 96 8.58 -10.94 20.56
N ASN A 97 8.31 -11.47 19.36
CA ASN A 97 7.80 -12.82 19.11
C ASN A 97 6.44 -13.15 19.76
N ILE A 98 5.65 -12.14 20.10
CA ILE A 98 4.32 -12.34 20.69
C ILE A 98 3.34 -12.75 19.59
N THR A 99 2.60 -13.83 19.85
CA THR A 99 1.59 -14.36 18.91
C THR A 99 0.20 -14.37 19.55
N PRO A 100 -0.87 -14.12 18.77
CA PRO A 100 -0.85 -13.67 17.37
C PRO A 100 -0.24 -12.26 17.21
N PRO A 101 0.21 -11.86 16.00
CA PRO A 101 0.81 -10.55 15.76
C PRO A 101 -0.12 -9.42 16.20
N GLY A 102 0.36 -8.60 17.13
CA GLY A 102 -0.37 -7.45 17.62
C GLY A 102 -0.26 -6.21 16.73
N PRO A 103 -0.77 -5.05 17.20
CA PRO A 103 -0.73 -3.80 16.44
C PRO A 103 0.71 -3.29 16.21
N VAL A 104 1.63 -3.50 17.17
CA VAL A 104 3.02 -2.99 17.08
C VAL A 104 3.76 -3.51 15.83
N PRO A 105 3.94 -4.84 15.63
CA PRO A 105 4.61 -5.35 14.43
C PRO A 105 3.84 -5.07 13.15
N SER A 106 2.50 -5.04 13.22
CA SER A 106 1.63 -4.74 12.07
C SER A 106 1.79 -3.30 11.59
N HIS A 107 1.77 -2.33 12.50
CA HIS A 107 2.02 -0.92 12.16
C HIS A 107 3.45 -0.71 11.66
N ALA A 108 4.44 -1.37 12.28
CA ALA A 108 5.83 -1.30 11.82
C ALA A 108 5.97 -1.76 10.36
N ILE A 109 5.38 -2.90 9.97
CA ILE A 109 5.45 -3.36 8.58
C ILE A 109 4.62 -2.49 7.62
N ILE A 110 3.48 -1.92 8.06
CA ILE A 110 2.72 -0.94 7.25
C ILE A 110 3.59 0.28 6.93
N VAL A 111 4.37 0.78 7.89
CA VAL A 111 5.28 1.91 7.63
C VAL A 111 6.41 1.51 6.68
N SER A 112 6.89 0.26 6.69
CA SER A 112 7.81 -0.24 5.65
C SER A 112 7.24 -0.13 4.25
N VAL A 113 5.94 -0.41 4.08
CA VAL A 113 5.24 -0.27 2.80
C VAL A 113 5.28 1.19 2.35
N VAL A 114 4.95 2.12 3.24
CA VAL A 114 4.99 3.57 2.97
C VAL A 114 6.39 4.02 2.58
N VAL A 115 7.42 3.64 3.35
CA VAL A 115 8.82 4.00 3.08
C VAL A 115 9.30 3.40 1.75
N THR A 116 8.87 2.18 1.42
CA THR A 116 9.24 1.52 0.16
C THR A 116 8.59 2.21 -1.04
N PHE A 117 7.32 2.60 -0.94
CA PHE A 117 6.70 3.47 -1.95
C PHE A 117 7.46 4.78 -2.10
N TRP A 118 7.86 5.40 -1.00
CA TRP A 118 8.65 6.63 -1.03
C TRP A 118 10.00 6.46 -1.74
N ALA A 119 10.75 5.42 -1.38
CA ALA A 119 12.04 5.15 -1.99
C ALA A 119 11.91 4.85 -3.49
N THR A 120 10.89 4.08 -3.90
CA THR A 120 10.73 3.64 -5.28
C THR A 120 10.09 4.66 -6.20
N ILE A 121 9.09 5.38 -5.71
CA ILE A 121 8.29 6.33 -6.50
C ILE A 121 8.83 7.74 -6.31
N VAL A 122 8.89 8.23 -5.07
CA VAL A 122 9.28 9.62 -4.77
C VAL A 122 10.75 9.86 -5.09
N PHE A 123 11.61 8.94 -4.68
CA PHE A 123 13.06 9.01 -4.94
C PHE A 123 13.49 8.24 -6.19
N GLY A 124 12.60 7.56 -6.91
CA GLY A 124 12.94 6.83 -8.13
C GLY A 124 14.02 5.74 -7.93
N ALA A 125 14.10 5.16 -6.73
CA ALA A 125 15.17 4.26 -6.27
C ALA A 125 16.58 4.90 -6.20
N TRP A 126 16.68 6.23 -6.13
CA TRP A 126 17.91 6.93 -5.81
C TRP A 126 18.26 6.76 -4.31
N PRO A 127 19.54 6.62 -3.93
CA PRO A 127 20.74 6.56 -4.79
C PRO A 127 21.07 5.15 -5.30
N PHE A 128 20.26 4.13 -4.99
CA PHE A 128 20.61 2.73 -5.25
C PHE A 128 20.78 2.41 -6.74
N LYS A 129 19.91 2.95 -7.62
CA LYS A 129 20.09 2.80 -9.07
C LYS A 129 21.31 3.52 -9.63
N THR A 130 21.83 4.54 -8.95
CA THR A 130 23.07 5.22 -9.34
C THR A 130 24.31 4.50 -8.80
N LEU A 131 24.21 3.88 -7.62
CA LEU A 131 25.31 3.18 -6.95
C LEU A 131 25.54 1.78 -7.52
N PHE A 132 24.48 1.07 -7.88
CA PHE A 132 24.56 -0.32 -8.33
C PHE A 132 24.17 -0.44 -9.80
N LYS A 133 25.06 -1.05 -10.60
CA LYS A 133 24.79 -1.37 -12.02
C LYS A 133 23.79 -2.51 -12.22
N ASN A 134 23.67 -3.40 -11.21
CA ASN A 134 22.74 -4.52 -11.26
C ASN A 134 21.43 -4.12 -10.60
N ASP A 135 20.34 -4.08 -11.38
CA ASP A 135 19.00 -3.69 -10.92
C ASP A 135 18.49 -4.56 -9.76
N VAL A 136 18.79 -5.87 -9.76
CA VAL A 136 18.41 -6.78 -8.67
C VAL A 136 19.08 -6.34 -7.37
N VAL A 137 20.39 -6.09 -7.43
CA VAL A 137 21.15 -5.62 -6.27
C VAL A 137 20.66 -4.25 -5.81
N ALA A 138 20.41 -3.33 -6.75
CA ALA A 138 19.86 -2.00 -6.44
C ALA A 138 18.53 -2.09 -5.68
N GLY A 139 17.61 -2.94 -6.16
CA GLY A 139 16.30 -3.13 -5.53
C GLY A 139 16.37 -3.79 -4.16
N VAL A 140 17.19 -4.85 -3.99
CA VAL A 140 17.36 -5.51 -2.69
C VAL A 140 18.06 -4.58 -1.69
N ALA A 141 19.13 -3.89 -2.10
CA ALA A 141 19.85 -2.96 -1.22
C ALA A 141 18.95 -1.79 -0.78
N MET A 142 18.15 -1.25 -1.70
CA MET A 142 17.16 -0.22 -1.39
C MET A 142 16.10 -0.75 -0.42
N LEU A 143 15.60 -1.98 -0.61
CA LEU A 143 14.60 -2.57 0.28
C LEU A 143 15.13 -2.75 1.71
N VAL A 144 16.37 -3.25 1.85
CA VAL A 144 17.03 -3.35 3.16
C VAL A 144 17.16 -1.97 3.80
N ALA A 145 17.57 -0.96 3.05
CA ALA A 145 17.64 0.41 3.53
C ALA A 145 16.26 0.95 3.95
N CYS A 146 15.19 0.62 3.22
CA CYS A 146 13.82 0.99 3.59
C CYS A 146 13.41 0.40 4.93
N TYR A 147 13.77 -0.86 5.23
CA TYR A 147 13.50 -1.45 6.54
C TYR A 147 14.28 -0.76 7.67
N VAL A 148 15.55 -0.42 7.45
CA VAL A 148 16.35 0.32 8.44
C VAL A 148 15.76 1.70 8.70
N VAL A 149 15.48 2.46 7.64
CA VAL A 149 14.85 3.78 7.74
C VAL A 149 13.49 3.68 8.43
N ASN A 150 12.69 2.68 8.09
CA ASN A 150 11.42 2.44 8.75
C ASN A 150 11.60 2.20 10.26
N LEU A 151 12.51 1.32 10.69
CA LEU A 151 12.71 1.06 12.12
C LEU A 151 13.14 2.32 12.88
N LEU A 152 13.92 3.21 12.25
CA LEU A 152 14.25 4.51 12.83
C LEU A 152 13.02 5.41 12.95
N LEU A 153 12.24 5.55 11.88
CA LEU A 153 11.02 6.35 11.87
C LEU A 153 9.99 5.83 12.88
N PHE A 154 9.80 4.52 12.95
CA PHE A 154 8.92 3.86 13.89
C PHE A 154 9.33 4.16 15.33
N ARG A 155 10.62 4.05 15.66
CA ARG A 155 11.13 4.40 16.99
C ARG A 155 10.97 5.86 17.35
N LEU A 156 11.14 6.76 16.38
CA LEU A 156 11.04 8.20 16.63
C LEU A 156 9.60 8.68 16.81
N PHE A 157 8.64 8.10 16.08
CA PHE A 157 7.31 8.69 15.96
C PHE A 157 6.17 7.92 16.62
N PHE A 158 6.34 6.64 16.98
CA PHE A 158 5.24 5.83 17.50
C PHE A 158 5.33 5.65 19.02
N ASP A 159 4.26 6.05 19.71
CA ASP A 159 4.02 5.81 21.13
C ASP A 159 2.75 4.96 21.33
N TYR A 160 2.87 3.89 22.10
CA TYR A 160 1.77 2.96 22.42
C TYR A 160 1.25 3.11 23.85
N THR A 161 1.61 4.18 24.55
CA THR A 161 1.19 4.45 25.94
C THR A 161 -0.33 4.42 26.11
N PHE A 162 -1.10 4.77 25.07
CA PHE A 162 -2.56 4.70 25.09
C PHE A 162 -3.13 3.28 25.24
N LEU A 163 -2.33 2.23 25.02
CA LEU A 163 -2.70 0.83 25.24
C LEU A 163 -2.34 0.34 26.65
N GLN A 164 -1.80 1.18 27.54
CA GLN A 164 -1.48 0.78 28.91
C GLN A 164 -2.69 0.14 29.60
N GLY A 165 -2.47 -1.04 30.19
CA GLY A 165 -3.52 -1.85 30.82
C GLY A 165 -4.27 -2.79 29.87
N ALA A 166 -4.10 -2.68 28.56
CA ALA A 166 -4.65 -3.64 27.60
C ALA A 166 -3.76 -4.92 27.55
N PRO A 167 -4.36 -6.11 27.35
CA PRO A 167 -3.59 -7.36 27.26
C PRO A 167 -2.53 -7.38 26.14
N VAL A 168 -2.72 -6.57 25.10
CA VAL A 168 -1.83 -6.46 23.94
C VAL A 168 -0.64 -5.53 24.16
N TYR A 169 -0.61 -4.77 25.26
CA TYR A 169 0.46 -3.82 25.54
C TYR A 169 1.63 -4.47 26.26
N VAL A 170 2.83 -4.27 25.71
CA VAL A 170 4.08 -4.72 26.32
C VAL A 170 5.04 -3.55 26.37
N ALA A 171 5.31 -3.07 27.58
CA ALA A 171 6.09 -1.86 27.81
C ALA A 171 7.50 -1.91 27.19
N SER A 172 8.14 -3.08 27.13
CA SER A 172 9.47 -3.23 26.51
C SER A 172 9.46 -3.13 24.98
N LEU A 173 8.28 -3.19 24.35
CA LEU A 173 8.10 -3.06 22.90
C LEU A 173 7.59 -1.67 22.50
N ASP A 174 7.20 -0.82 23.46
CA ASP A 174 6.77 0.54 23.20
C ASP A 174 7.99 1.43 22.89
N PRO A 175 8.07 2.05 21.69
CA PRO A 175 9.18 2.95 21.39
C PRO A 175 9.12 4.30 22.13
N HIS A 176 7.97 4.67 22.71
CA HIS A 176 7.75 5.96 23.36
C HIS A 176 8.09 7.17 22.47
N GLY A 177 7.67 7.10 21.20
CA GLY A 177 7.90 8.13 20.21
C GLY A 177 7.11 9.42 20.43
N MET A 178 7.22 10.33 19.46
CA MET A 178 6.66 11.69 19.57
C MET A 178 5.12 11.76 19.50
N PHE A 179 4.47 10.79 18.85
CA PHE A 179 3.04 10.83 18.58
C PHE A 179 2.38 9.51 18.95
N THR A 180 1.10 9.54 19.32
CA THR A 180 0.34 8.30 19.51
C THR A 180 0.39 7.46 18.23
N ALA A 181 0.56 6.14 18.37
CA ALA A 181 0.80 5.25 17.25
C ALA A 181 -0.30 5.33 16.17
N LEU A 182 -1.56 5.51 16.58
CA LEU A 182 -2.67 5.68 15.64
C LEU A 182 -2.54 6.99 14.85
N ASN A 183 -2.24 8.12 15.50
CA ASN A 183 -2.05 9.38 14.80
C ASN A 183 -0.85 9.33 13.84
N ALA A 184 0.26 8.75 14.28
CA ALA A 184 1.44 8.54 13.43
C ALA A 184 1.10 7.69 12.21
N LEU A 185 0.49 6.52 12.40
CA LEU A 185 0.09 5.63 11.31
C LEU A 185 -0.81 6.33 10.30
N VAL A 186 -1.86 6.99 10.78
CA VAL A 186 -2.86 7.62 9.91
C VAL A 186 -2.27 8.82 9.17
N PHE A 187 -1.35 9.57 9.79
CA PHE A 187 -0.60 10.62 9.11
C PHE A 187 0.29 10.07 7.98
N TYR A 188 1.00 8.96 8.21
CA TYR A 188 1.82 8.31 7.19
C TYR A 188 0.99 7.84 6.00
N VAL A 189 -0.14 7.18 6.25
CA VAL A 189 -1.05 6.70 5.20
C VAL A 189 -1.72 7.87 4.47
N THR A 190 -2.02 8.97 5.18
CA THR A 190 -2.54 10.19 4.56
C THR A 190 -1.51 10.84 3.63
N SER A 191 -0.25 10.93 4.06
CA SER A 191 0.85 11.43 3.23
C SER A 191 1.06 10.54 2.00
N LEU A 192 0.92 9.21 2.15
CA LEU A 192 0.93 8.27 1.03
C LEU A 192 -0.23 8.52 0.06
N SER A 193 -1.43 8.82 0.54
CA SER A 193 -2.57 9.16 -0.33
C SER A 193 -2.31 10.40 -1.18
N ILE A 194 -1.59 11.41 -0.63
CA ILE A 194 -1.17 12.59 -1.41
C ILE A 194 -0.14 12.23 -2.47
N MET A 195 0.77 11.29 -2.20
CA MET A 195 1.68 10.77 -3.24
C MET A 195 0.88 10.20 -4.43
N PHE A 196 -0.17 9.42 -4.17
CA PHE A 196 -1.06 8.91 -5.23
C PHE A 196 -1.94 9.98 -5.88
N LEU A 197 -2.29 11.03 -5.15
CA LEU A 197 -2.92 12.23 -5.74
C LEU A 197 -1.98 12.85 -6.78
N LEU A 198 -0.70 13.06 -6.45
CA LEU A 198 0.26 13.62 -7.40
C LEU A 198 0.51 12.70 -8.61
N LEU A 199 0.45 11.38 -8.43
CA LEU A 199 0.46 10.42 -9.55
C LEU A 199 -0.76 10.57 -10.47
N SER A 200 -1.91 10.97 -9.94
CA SER A 200 -3.11 11.23 -10.76
C SER A 200 -2.87 12.38 -11.75
N PHE A 201 -1.99 13.32 -11.40
CA PHE A 201 -1.52 14.44 -12.22
C PHE A 201 -0.31 14.11 -13.10
N ASP A 202 0.11 12.84 -13.19
CA ASP A 202 1.36 12.45 -13.87
C ASP A 202 2.57 13.29 -13.38
N LEU A 203 2.59 13.64 -12.09
CA LEU A 203 3.59 14.50 -11.43
C LEU A 203 3.62 15.96 -11.92
N TRP A 204 2.63 16.40 -12.67
CA TRP A 204 2.44 17.82 -12.98
C TRP A 204 2.07 18.61 -11.72
N PRO A 205 2.58 19.85 -11.52
CA PRO A 205 3.51 20.59 -12.38
C PRO A 205 4.99 20.38 -12.04
N LEU A 206 5.34 19.46 -11.13
CA LEU A 206 6.72 19.25 -10.68
C LEU A 206 7.66 18.87 -11.85
N THR A 207 7.13 18.22 -12.87
CA THR A 207 7.84 17.85 -14.10
C THR A 207 7.98 18.98 -15.12
N LYS A 208 7.57 20.22 -14.83
CA LYS A 208 7.79 21.38 -15.72
C LYS A 208 9.14 22.06 -15.50
N PHE A 209 9.75 21.90 -14.32
CA PHE A 209 10.92 22.66 -13.93
C PHE A 209 12.16 21.78 -13.90
N HIS A 210 13.02 21.91 -14.92
CA HIS A 210 14.21 21.06 -15.08
C HIS A 210 15.11 21.01 -13.82
N ALA A 211 15.23 22.14 -13.11
CA ALA A 211 16.02 22.23 -11.86
C ALA A 211 15.47 21.35 -10.71
N VAL A 212 14.17 21.05 -10.72
CA VAL A 212 13.50 20.20 -9.72
C VAL A 212 13.36 18.76 -10.19
N MET A 213 13.56 18.47 -11.48
CA MET A 213 13.30 17.15 -12.08
C MET A 213 14.37 16.08 -11.83
N GLN A 214 15.40 16.38 -11.05
CA GLN A 214 16.52 15.45 -10.79
C GLN A 214 16.58 15.06 -9.32
N GLN A 215 16.94 13.79 -9.07
CA GLN A 215 17.20 13.32 -7.71
C GLN A 215 18.54 13.88 -7.21
N PRO A 216 18.66 14.26 -5.92
CA PRO A 216 17.69 14.07 -4.84
C PRO A 216 16.65 15.20 -4.71
N VAL A 217 16.81 16.30 -5.44
CA VAL A 217 15.97 17.51 -5.28
C VAL A 217 14.49 17.19 -5.55
N LEU A 218 14.19 16.43 -6.60
CA LEU A 218 12.83 15.99 -6.92
C LEU A 218 12.18 15.25 -5.75
N GLY A 219 12.89 14.25 -5.20
CA GLY A 219 12.39 13.46 -4.08
C GLY A 219 12.18 14.29 -2.82
N ILE A 220 13.07 15.24 -2.53
CA ILE A 220 12.93 16.15 -1.38
C ILE A 220 11.71 17.06 -1.54
N VAL A 221 11.56 17.71 -2.69
CA VAL A 221 10.43 18.61 -2.97
C VAL A 221 9.11 17.84 -2.92
N TRP A 222 9.06 16.67 -3.56
CA TRP A 222 7.86 15.85 -3.56
C TRP A 222 7.54 15.32 -2.16
N THR A 223 8.55 14.92 -1.37
CA THR A 223 8.37 14.58 0.04
C THR A 223 7.72 15.72 0.82
N ALA A 224 8.26 16.93 0.69
CA ALA A 224 7.74 18.10 1.37
C ALA A 224 6.28 18.38 0.99
N VAL A 225 5.95 18.33 -0.30
CA VAL A 225 4.57 18.53 -0.78
C VAL A 225 3.63 17.48 -0.19
N CYS A 226 3.99 16.19 -0.24
CA CYS A 226 3.14 15.12 0.30
C CYS A 226 2.92 15.24 1.80
N VAL A 227 3.98 15.55 2.56
CA VAL A 227 3.92 15.69 4.02
C VAL A 227 3.12 16.94 4.43
N LEU A 228 3.32 18.07 3.74
CA LEU A 228 2.60 19.32 4.05
C LEU A 228 1.11 19.21 3.72
N LEU A 229 0.77 18.74 2.52
CA LEU A 229 -0.64 18.56 2.14
C LEU A 229 -1.29 17.40 2.91
N GLY A 230 -0.54 16.34 3.20
CA GLY A 230 -1.00 15.22 4.02
C GLY A 230 -1.30 15.67 5.45
N GLY A 231 -0.42 16.49 6.02
CA GLY A 231 -0.63 17.10 7.33
C GLY A 231 -1.79 18.09 7.37
N LEU A 232 -1.97 18.90 6.32
CA LEU A 232 -3.15 19.76 6.19
C LEU A 232 -4.43 18.93 6.14
N LEU A 233 -4.49 17.89 5.31
CA LEU A 233 -5.66 17.02 5.18
C LEU A 233 -5.96 16.26 6.48
N PHE A 234 -4.92 15.73 7.14
CA PHE A 234 -5.04 15.09 8.44
C PHE A 234 -5.55 16.08 9.50
N TRP A 235 -5.00 17.30 9.54
CA TRP A 235 -5.45 18.34 10.46
C TRP A 235 -6.93 18.72 10.22
N ILE A 236 -7.35 18.86 8.96
CA ILE A 236 -8.76 19.11 8.60
C ILE A 236 -9.64 17.97 9.14
N GLY A 237 -9.28 16.71 8.86
CA GLY A 237 -10.05 15.54 9.32
C GLY A 237 -10.18 15.48 10.84
N MET A 238 -9.07 15.68 11.55
CA MET A 238 -9.02 15.50 13.00
C MET A 238 -9.50 16.70 13.80
N ARG A 239 -9.28 17.94 13.33
CA ARG A 239 -9.56 19.17 14.11
C ARG A 239 -10.76 19.95 13.62
N VAL A 240 -11.00 19.98 12.31
CA VAL A 240 -12.11 20.75 11.72
C VAL A 240 -13.36 19.88 11.62
N VAL A 241 -13.22 18.68 11.02
CA VAL A 241 -14.33 17.73 10.86
C VAL A 241 -14.52 16.86 12.12
N GLN A 242 -13.51 16.78 12.98
CA GLN A 242 -13.52 16.01 14.24
C GLN A 242 -13.85 14.53 14.05
N MET A 243 -13.35 13.94 12.96
CA MET A 243 -13.48 12.49 12.73
C MET A 243 -12.62 11.73 13.74
N ASP A 244 -13.07 10.52 14.13
CA ASP A 244 -12.19 9.58 14.81
C ASP A 244 -11.02 9.18 13.89
N VAL A 245 -9.85 8.93 14.47
CA VAL A 245 -8.60 8.74 13.71
C VAL A 245 -8.64 7.49 12.81
N MET A 246 -9.20 6.39 13.31
CA MET A 246 -9.32 5.14 12.56
C MET A 246 -10.46 5.20 11.56
N VAL A 247 -11.56 5.88 11.92
CA VAL A 247 -12.65 6.16 10.98
C VAL A 247 -12.16 7.04 9.82
N PHE A 248 -11.36 8.07 10.11
CA PHE A 248 -10.74 8.92 9.08
C PHE A 248 -9.86 8.08 8.16
N LEU A 249 -8.98 7.22 8.70
CA LEU A 249 -8.11 6.32 7.94
C LEU A 249 -8.86 5.52 6.87
N VAL A 250 -9.97 4.89 7.25
CA VAL A 250 -10.72 4.00 6.35
C VAL A 250 -11.78 4.71 5.51
N THR A 251 -12.01 6.01 5.74
CA THR A 251 -12.97 6.81 4.99
C THR A 251 -12.29 7.68 3.94
N VAL A 252 -11.07 8.14 4.21
CA VAL A 252 -10.36 9.12 3.38
C VAL A 252 -9.12 8.51 2.71
N PRO A 253 -7.98 8.30 3.39
CA PRO A 253 -6.75 7.96 2.69
C PRO A 253 -6.73 6.52 2.16
N ILE A 254 -7.26 5.53 2.88
CA ILE A 254 -7.29 4.14 2.39
C ILE A 254 -8.17 4.00 1.14
N PRO A 255 -9.44 4.48 1.14
CA PRO A 255 -10.25 4.47 -0.07
C PRO A 255 -9.59 5.21 -1.23
N TYR A 256 -8.96 6.35 -0.98
CA TYR A 256 -8.27 7.11 -2.04
C TYR A 256 -7.09 6.31 -2.63
N ILE A 257 -6.24 5.71 -1.80
CA ILE A 257 -5.15 4.84 -2.25
C ILE A 257 -5.70 3.68 -3.07
N PHE A 258 -6.73 3.00 -2.56
CA PHE A 258 -7.33 1.86 -3.25
C PHE A 258 -7.94 2.27 -4.61
N GLY A 259 -8.71 3.36 -4.65
CA GLY A 259 -9.25 3.92 -5.88
C GLY A 259 -8.15 4.29 -6.89
N SER A 260 -7.01 4.79 -6.42
CA SER A 260 -5.86 5.13 -7.28
C SER A 260 -5.26 3.89 -7.93
N ILE A 261 -5.18 2.77 -7.22
CA ILE A 261 -4.72 1.50 -7.78
C ILE A 261 -5.70 1.01 -8.86
N ILE A 262 -7.01 1.13 -8.63
CA ILE A 262 -8.00 0.75 -9.65
C ILE A 262 -7.85 1.63 -10.90
N VAL A 263 -7.86 2.95 -10.75
CA VAL A 263 -7.84 3.87 -11.91
C VAL A 263 -6.49 3.88 -12.62
N LEU A 264 -5.40 3.97 -11.88
CA LEU A 264 -4.07 4.15 -12.45
C LEU A 264 -3.44 2.82 -12.87
N ASN A 265 -3.62 1.74 -12.11
CA ASN A 265 -2.99 0.45 -12.41
C ASN A 265 -3.95 -0.49 -13.17
N MET A 266 -5.14 -0.78 -12.62
CA MET A 266 -6.05 -1.75 -13.25
C MET A 266 -6.60 -1.24 -14.58
N LEU A 267 -7.09 0.01 -14.60
CA LEU A 267 -7.54 0.66 -15.83
C LEU A 267 -6.37 1.26 -16.64
N GLN A 268 -5.12 1.14 -16.17
CA GLN A 268 -3.92 1.70 -16.80
C GLN A 268 -4.06 3.18 -17.17
N ASN A 269 -4.73 3.97 -16.33
CA ASN A 269 -5.02 5.41 -16.56
C ASN A 269 -5.73 5.68 -17.91
N SER A 270 -6.42 4.68 -18.47
CA SER A 270 -7.03 4.76 -19.81
C SER A 270 -8.31 5.60 -19.83
N ALA A 271 -9.03 5.68 -18.71
CA ALA A 271 -10.35 6.32 -18.64
C ALA A 271 -10.31 7.81 -19.00
N MET A 272 -9.22 8.49 -18.64
CA MET A 272 -9.00 9.93 -18.86
C MET A 272 -7.85 10.21 -19.83
N ALA A 273 -7.41 9.23 -20.62
CA ALA A 273 -6.21 9.32 -21.45
C ALA A 273 -6.25 10.44 -22.51
N LYS A 274 -7.44 10.90 -22.91
CA LYS A 274 -7.62 11.96 -23.93
C LYS A 274 -7.54 13.38 -23.36
N LEU A 275 -7.55 13.54 -22.05
CA LEU A 275 -7.48 14.85 -21.40
C LEU A 275 -6.02 15.29 -21.25
N THR A 276 -5.77 16.60 -21.23
CA THR A 276 -4.45 17.19 -20.95
C THR A 276 -4.39 17.74 -19.51
N GLN A 277 -3.18 17.87 -18.96
CA GLN A 277 -3.01 18.47 -17.63
C GLN A 277 -3.32 19.99 -17.67
N PRO A 278 -3.99 20.56 -16.65
CA PRO A 278 -4.32 19.95 -15.35
C PRO A 278 -5.66 19.21 -15.31
N VAL A 279 -6.49 19.31 -16.36
CA VAL A 279 -7.85 18.75 -16.38
C VAL A 279 -7.83 17.23 -16.23
N LYS A 280 -6.87 16.56 -16.88
CA LYS A 280 -6.65 15.11 -16.71
C LYS A 280 -6.43 14.74 -15.24
N GLY A 281 -5.54 15.45 -14.55
CA GLY A 281 -5.23 15.18 -13.15
C GLY A 281 -6.41 15.39 -12.21
N ILE A 282 -7.17 16.46 -12.42
CA ILE A 282 -8.40 16.72 -11.66
C ILE A 282 -9.43 15.61 -11.91
N ALA A 283 -9.68 15.25 -13.17
CA ALA A 283 -10.62 14.19 -13.53
C ALA A 283 -10.21 12.84 -12.95
N ASN A 284 -8.92 12.50 -12.99
CA ASN A 284 -8.38 11.30 -12.35
C ASN A 284 -8.56 11.32 -10.85
N ALA A 285 -8.18 12.41 -10.16
CA ALA A 285 -8.30 12.51 -8.71
C ALA A 285 -9.76 12.35 -8.24
N LEU A 286 -10.71 12.95 -8.96
CA LEU A 286 -12.14 12.79 -8.70
C LEU A 286 -12.61 11.36 -8.95
N LEU A 287 -12.23 10.76 -10.08
CA LEU A 287 -12.59 9.37 -10.38
C LEU A 287 -12.03 8.39 -9.34
N VAL A 288 -10.79 8.60 -8.91
CA VAL A 288 -10.13 7.85 -7.84
C VAL A 288 -10.91 7.95 -6.55
N ALA A 289 -11.29 9.16 -6.13
CA ALA A 289 -12.07 9.34 -4.91
C ALA A 289 -13.42 8.63 -4.99
N VAL A 290 -14.15 8.81 -6.10
CA VAL A 290 -15.49 8.19 -6.30
C VAL A 290 -15.40 6.67 -6.30
N ILE A 291 -14.51 6.08 -7.09
CA ILE A 291 -14.35 4.62 -7.17
C ILE A 291 -13.84 4.07 -5.84
N GLY A 292 -12.85 4.71 -5.25
CA GLY A 292 -12.25 4.30 -3.98
C GLY A 292 -13.27 4.26 -2.85
N THR A 293 -14.02 5.35 -2.66
CA THR A 293 -15.08 5.43 -1.65
C THR A 293 -16.20 4.43 -1.95
N GLY A 294 -16.65 4.31 -3.20
CA GLY A 294 -17.69 3.35 -3.57
C GLY A 294 -17.31 1.90 -3.27
N LEU A 295 -16.08 1.50 -3.59
CA LEU A 295 -15.57 0.15 -3.31
C LEU A 295 -15.34 -0.08 -1.81
N ALA A 296 -14.89 0.93 -1.06
CA ALA A 296 -14.76 0.82 0.39
C ALA A 296 -16.14 0.60 1.06
N GLN A 297 -17.19 1.30 0.61
CA GLN A 297 -18.54 1.06 1.11
C GLN A 297 -19.08 -0.32 0.70
N LEU A 298 -18.77 -0.78 -0.51
CA LEU A 298 -19.10 -2.15 -0.94
C LEU A 298 -18.45 -3.19 -0.01
N TYR A 299 -17.14 -3.08 0.24
CA TYR A 299 -16.43 -3.98 1.14
C TYR A 299 -17.02 -3.94 2.56
N ARG A 300 -17.28 -2.73 3.08
CA ARG A 300 -17.93 -2.55 4.39
C ARG A 300 -19.29 -3.24 4.45
N GLY A 301 -20.11 -3.12 3.40
CA GLY A 301 -21.41 -3.79 3.31
C GLY A 301 -21.33 -5.31 3.21
N LEU A 302 -20.24 -5.85 2.66
CA LEU A 302 -20.00 -7.29 2.53
C LEU A 302 -19.35 -7.90 3.78
N ALA A 303 -18.73 -7.11 4.66
CA ALA A 303 -18.04 -7.61 5.85
C ALA A 303 -18.87 -8.59 6.70
N PRO A 304 -20.17 -8.33 6.99
CA PRO A 304 -21.01 -9.25 7.78
C PRO A 304 -21.18 -10.64 7.16
N VAL A 305 -21.18 -10.72 5.82
CA VAL A 305 -21.34 -11.97 5.08
C VAL A 305 -20.01 -12.72 4.97
N VAL A 306 -18.89 -11.99 4.93
CA VAL A 306 -17.56 -12.58 4.70
C VAL A 306 -16.94 -13.08 6.01
N THR A 307 -16.99 -12.31 7.09
CA THR A 307 -16.31 -12.64 8.36
C THR A 307 -17.19 -12.50 9.60
N GLY A 308 -18.49 -12.24 9.43
CA GLY A 308 -19.42 -11.98 10.53
C GLY A 308 -19.52 -10.50 10.91
N THR A 309 -20.39 -10.20 11.88
CA THR A 309 -20.67 -8.81 12.31
C THR A 309 -19.48 -8.25 13.09
N LEU A 310 -19.03 -7.06 12.69
CA LEU A 310 -17.88 -6.35 13.28
C LEU A 310 -18.30 -5.01 13.83
N HIS A 311 -17.75 -4.63 14.98
CA HIS A 311 -18.04 -3.34 15.60
C HIS A 311 -17.15 -2.24 15.01
N SER A 312 -17.76 -1.08 14.76
CA SER A 312 -17.05 0.12 14.29
C SER A 312 -16.72 1.02 15.48
N GLY A 313 -15.53 1.62 15.44
CA GLY A 313 -15.08 2.58 16.44
C GLY A 313 -14.42 1.96 17.69
N PRO A 314 -14.09 2.80 18.68
CA PRO A 314 -13.36 2.36 19.87
C PRO A 314 -14.17 1.39 20.75
N PRO A 315 -13.48 0.56 21.56
CA PRO A 315 -12.03 0.51 21.72
C PRO A 315 -11.32 -0.43 20.72
N THR A 316 -12.05 -1.28 20.00
CA THR A 316 -11.49 -2.39 19.22
C THR A 316 -11.30 -2.10 17.74
N TYR A 317 -12.07 -1.17 17.16
CA TYR A 317 -11.97 -0.76 15.75
C TYR A 317 -12.04 -1.93 14.76
N GLU A 318 -12.85 -2.95 15.05
CA GLU A 318 -12.86 -4.21 14.32
C GLU A 318 -13.17 -4.00 12.83
N LEU A 319 -14.20 -3.21 12.54
CA LEU A 319 -14.61 -2.90 11.17
C LEU A 319 -13.55 -2.07 10.43
N GLU A 320 -12.92 -1.10 11.10
CA GLU A 320 -11.87 -0.28 10.49
C GLU A 320 -10.62 -1.12 10.17
N ILE A 321 -10.18 -1.96 11.11
CA ILE A 321 -9.05 -2.87 10.91
C ILE A 321 -9.36 -3.88 9.80
N TRP A 322 -10.57 -4.44 9.79
CA TRP A 322 -11.01 -5.37 8.75
C TRP A 322 -11.01 -4.70 7.39
N LEU A 323 -11.59 -3.50 7.27
CA LEU A 323 -11.70 -2.78 6.00
C LEU A 323 -10.33 -2.37 5.46
N ALA A 324 -9.45 -1.86 6.32
CA ALA A 324 -8.08 -1.54 5.96
C ALA A 324 -7.32 -2.78 5.47
N SER A 325 -7.45 -3.90 6.17
CA SER A 325 -6.81 -5.18 5.83
C SER A 325 -7.38 -5.77 4.54
N ALA A 326 -8.69 -5.75 4.35
CA ALA A 326 -9.33 -6.30 3.18
C ALA A 326 -8.91 -5.54 1.90
N LEU A 327 -8.89 -4.21 1.95
CA LEU A 327 -8.53 -3.36 0.81
C LEU A 327 -7.02 -3.38 0.52
N LEU A 328 -6.18 -3.14 1.54
CA LEU A 328 -4.74 -2.90 1.35
C LEU A 328 -3.84 -4.08 1.71
N ALA A 329 -4.22 -4.95 2.65
CA ALA A 329 -3.42 -6.13 2.97
C ALA A 329 -3.70 -7.27 2.00
N VAL A 330 -4.95 -7.55 1.63
CA VAL A 330 -5.28 -8.70 0.75
C VAL A 330 -5.55 -8.29 -0.69
N THR A 331 -6.48 -7.37 -0.91
CA THR A 331 -6.92 -7.07 -2.28
C THR A 331 -5.82 -6.39 -3.08
N PHE A 332 -5.13 -5.41 -2.50
CA PHE A 332 -4.02 -4.74 -3.18
C PHE A 332 -2.92 -5.71 -3.66
N PRO A 333 -2.36 -6.62 -2.85
CA PRO A 333 -1.37 -7.57 -3.34
C PRO A 333 -1.89 -8.46 -4.46
N PHE A 334 -3.16 -8.88 -4.41
CA PHE A 334 -3.75 -9.68 -5.48
C PHE A 334 -3.92 -8.88 -6.77
N LEU A 335 -4.23 -7.58 -6.67
CA LEU A 335 -4.27 -6.68 -7.83
C LEU A 335 -2.88 -6.58 -8.47
N ILE A 336 -1.82 -6.44 -7.66
CA ILE A 336 -0.44 -6.41 -8.17
C ILE A 336 -0.05 -7.75 -8.81
N PHE A 337 -0.37 -8.88 -8.17
CA PHE A 337 -0.14 -10.18 -8.80
C PHE A 337 -0.81 -10.25 -10.17
N PHE A 338 -2.10 -9.96 -10.24
CA PHE A 338 -2.86 -10.13 -11.47
C PHE A 338 -2.47 -9.13 -12.57
N ALA A 339 -2.42 -7.84 -12.25
CA ALA A 339 -2.16 -6.79 -13.23
C ALA A 339 -0.67 -6.66 -13.58
N GLU A 340 0.23 -6.73 -12.60
CA GLU A 340 1.66 -6.52 -12.86
C GLU A 340 2.40 -7.80 -13.15
N PHE A 341 2.20 -8.87 -12.36
CA PHE A 341 3.01 -10.08 -12.52
C PHE A 341 2.46 -10.98 -13.62
N PHE A 342 1.15 -11.19 -13.65
CA PHE A 342 0.47 -11.97 -14.67
C PHE A 342 0.08 -11.15 -15.91
N LYS A 343 0.27 -9.82 -15.90
CA LYS A 343 -0.07 -8.91 -17.01
C LYS A 343 -1.50 -9.14 -17.53
N PHE A 344 -2.45 -9.29 -16.59
CA PHE A 344 -3.86 -9.57 -16.83
C PHE A 344 -4.16 -10.89 -17.55
N TRP A 345 -3.22 -11.84 -17.60
CA TRP A 345 -3.50 -13.17 -18.13
C TRP A 345 -4.56 -13.90 -17.28
N PRO A 346 -5.55 -14.61 -17.88
CA PRO A 346 -5.74 -14.87 -19.32
C PRO A 346 -6.72 -13.90 -20.02
N LEU A 347 -7.10 -12.79 -19.38
CA LEU A 347 -8.07 -11.81 -19.90
C LEU A 347 -7.47 -10.97 -21.05
N ALA A 348 -6.21 -10.58 -20.91
CA ALA A 348 -5.43 -9.95 -21.99
C ALA A 348 -4.83 -10.99 -22.94
N LYS A 349 -4.44 -10.56 -24.14
CA LYS A 349 -3.59 -11.37 -25.01
C LYS A 349 -2.20 -11.48 -24.37
N SER A 350 -1.67 -12.70 -24.24
CA SER A 350 -0.30 -12.89 -23.77
C SER A 350 0.69 -12.39 -24.81
N GLU A 351 1.64 -11.56 -24.39
CA GLU A 351 2.87 -11.31 -25.14
C GLU A 351 3.84 -12.49 -25.05
#